data_AF-Q1YXV9-F1
#
_entry.id   AF-Q1YXV9-F1
#
_cell.length_a   1.000
_cell.length_b   1.000
_cell.length_c   1.000
_cell.angle_alpha   90.00
_cell.angle_beta   90.00
_cell.angle_gamma   90.00
#
_symmetry.space_group_name_H-M   'P 1'
#
loop_
_entity.id
_entity.type
_entity.pdbx_description
1 polymer ?
#
loop_
_entity_poly.entity_id
_entity_poly.type
_entity_poly.pdbx_seq_one_letter_code
_entity_poly.pdbx_strand_id
1 'polypeptide(L)' 'MENEILQDQLIHLKANYWILTILSGIFLSLLLFMVTKGHFNYLTLVYGIIFGGVGYYSLIVSKHVDKIKRKIIKS' A
#
# COMPACT_ATOMS: atom_id res chain seq x y z
N MET A 1 -18.24 22.76 -3.13
CA MET A 1 -17.06 23.01 -2.28
C MET A 1 -16.66 21.79 -1.44
N GLU A 2 -17.40 21.35 -0.41
CA GLU A 2 -16.92 20.24 0.45
C GLU A 2 -16.76 18.90 -0.30
N ASN A 3 -17.71 18.57 -1.19
CA ASN A 3 -17.62 17.37 -2.02
C ASN A 3 -16.46 17.37 -3.02
N GLU A 4 -16.05 18.54 -3.52
CA GLU A 4 -14.92 18.67 -4.45
C GLU A 4 -13.59 18.40 -3.75
N ILE A 5 -13.42 18.92 -2.52
CA ILE A 5 -12.25 18.66 -1.67
C ILE A 5 -12.16 17.16 -1.32
N LEU A 6 -13.28 16.53 -1.01
CA LEU A 6 -13.33 15.10 -0.70
C LEU A 6 -13.01 14.23 -1.92
N GLN A 7 -13.44 14.62 -3.12
CA GLN A 7 -13.09 13.93 -4.36
C GLN A 7 -11.60 14.04 -4.67
N ASP A 8 -11.01 15.23 -4.52
CA ASP A 8 -9.60 15.46 -4.78
C ASP A 8 -8.71 14.66 -3.81
N GLN A 9 -9.04 14.66 -2.51
CA GLN A 9 -8.39 13.81 -1.52
C GLN A 9 -8.49 12.32 -1.86
N LEU A 10 -9.64 11.86 -2.38
CA LEU A 10 -9.85 10.47 -2.74
C LEU A 10 -9.00 10.07 -3.96
N ILE A 11 -8.81 10.98 -4.92
CA ILE A 11 -7.92 10.77 -6.09
C ILE A 11 -6.47 10.61 -5.63
N HIS A 12 -5.97 11.52 -4.80
CA HIS A 12 -4.61 11.44 -4.25
C HIS A 12 -4.39 10.17 -3.42
N LEU A 13 -5.37 9.80 -2.60
CA LEU A 13 -5.28 8.62 -1.74
C LEU A 13 -5.31 7.32 -2.56
N LYS A 14 -6.11 7.27 -3.64
CA LYS A 14 -6.15 6.15 -4.58
C LYS A 14 -4.84 6.03 -5.34
N ALA A 15 -4.22 7.14 -5.77
CA ALA A 15 -2.90 7.12 -6.39
C ALA A 15 -1.84 6.54 -5.45
N ASN A 16 -1.80 6.98 -4.19
CA ASN A 16 -0.90 6.44 -3.18
C ASN A 16 -1.14 4.94 -2.93
N TYR A 17 -2.40 4.50 -2.88
CA TYR A 17 -2.73 3.08 -2.74
C TYR A 17 -2.15 2.23 -3.89
N TRP A 18 -2.30 2.68 -5.13
CA TRP A 18 -1.74 1.98 -6.29
C TRP A 18 -0.22 1.94 -6.27
N ILE A 19 0.43 3.06 -5.92
CA ILE A 19 1.89 3.12 -5.78
C ILE A 19 2.37 2.15 -4.70
N LEU A 20 1.74 2.14 -3.52
CA LEU A 20 2.05 1.19 -2.44
C LEU A 20 1.81 -0.27 -2.85
N THR A 21 0.79 -0.54 -3.66
CA THR A 21 0.47 -1.89 -4.17
C THR A 21 1.55 -2.37 -5.15
N ILE A 22 2.00 -1.51 -6.06
CA ILE A 22 3.11 -1.83 -6.96
C ILE A 22 4.39 -2.06 -6.16
N LEU A 23 4.67 -1.19 -5.18
CA LEU A 23 5.87 -1.27 -4.36
C LEU A 23 5.91 -2.56 -3.52
N SER A 24 4.77 -2.94 -2.92
CA SER A 24 4.65 -4.22 -2.21
C SER A 24 4.83 -5.41 -3.15
N GLY A 25 4.31 -5.37 -4.38
CA GLY A 25 4.58 -6.39 -5.40
C GLY A 25 6.07 -6.54 -5.73
N ILE A 26 6.79 -5.42 -5.88
CA ILE A 26 8.25 -5.41 -6.14
C ILE A 26 9.00 -6.06 -4.98
N PHE A 27 8.72 -5.63 -3.74
CA PHE A 27 9.36 -6.19 -2.56
C PHE A 27 9.03 -7.68 -2.36
N LEU A 28 7.80 -8.10 -2.65
CA LEU A 28 7.41 -9.51 -2.59
C LEU A 28 8.18 -10.35 -3.62
N SER A 29 8.31 -9.85 -4.85
CA SER A 29 9.07 -10.53 -5.91
C SER A 29 10.54 -10.69 -5.54
N LEU A 30 11.16 -9.63 -5.01
CA LEU A 30 12.53 -9.66 -4.48
C LEU A 30 12.68 -10.67 -3.34
N LEU A 31 11.74 -10.70 -2.40
CA LEU A 31 11.76 -11.61 -1.26
C LEU A 31 11.62 -13.06 -1.73
N LEU A 32 10.67 -13.36 -2.61
CA LEU A 32 10.49 -14.69 -3.20
C LEU A 32 11.72 -15.14 -3.97
N PHE A 33 12.35 -14.24 -4.72
CA PHE A 33 13.59 -14.54 -5.44
C PHE A 33 14.74 -14.89 -4.49
N MET A 34 14.90 -14.14 -3.40
CA MET A 34 15.92 -14.41 -2.37
C MET A 34 15.68 -15.73 -1.65
N VAL A 35 14.42 -16.03 -1.31
CA VAL A 35 14.01 -17.31 -0.69
C VAL A 35 14.24 -18.48 -1.65
N THR A 36 13.87 -18.33 -2.92
CA THR A 36 14.04 -19.39 -3.94
C THR A 36 15.50 -19.72 -4.18
N LYS A 37 16.39 -18.73 -4.11
CA LYS A 37 17.84 -18.94 -4.20
C LYS A 37 18.48 -19.47 -2.92
N GLY A 38 17.72 -19.63 -1.83
CA GLY A 38 18.25 -20.11 -0.55
C GLY A 38 19.18 -19.12 0.16
N HIS A 39 19.27 -17.87 -0.31
CA HIS A 39 20.09 -16.83 0.30
C HIS A 39 19.30 -16.17 1.45
N PHE A 40 19.22 -16.85 2.58
CA PHE A 40 18.74 -16.27 3.84
C PHE A 40 19.83 -15.41 4.49
N ASN A 41 20.06 -14.23 3.93
CA ASN A 41 20.96 -13.23 4.50
C ASN A 41 20.19 -12.15 5.27
N TYR A 42 20.93 -11.33 6.03
CA TYR A 42 20.40 -10.14 6.72
C TYR A 42 19.53 -9.23 5.82
N LEU A 43 19.89 -9.12 4.54
CA LEU A 43 19.12 -8.37 3.54
C LEU A 43 17.69 -8.91 3.36
N THR A 44 17.50 -10.23 3.38
CA THR A 44 16.18 -10.87 3.26
C THR A 44 15.26 -10.47 4.42
N LEU A 45 15.83 -10.38 5.64
CA LEU A 45 15.12 -9.89 6.83
C LEU A 45 14.71 -8.42 6.68
N VAL A 46 15.62 -7.57 6.20
CA VAL A 46 15.34 -6.14 5.95
C VAL A 46 14.22 -5.98 4.91
N TYR A 47 14.29 -6.72 3.79
CA TYR A 47 13.22 -6.70 2.79
C TYR A 47 11.88 -7.21 3.33
N GLY A 48 11.90 -8.23 4.20
CA GLY A 48 10.69 -8.72 4.87
C GLY A 48 10.04 -7.68 5.78
N ILE A 49 10.82 -6.94 6.56
CA ILE A 49 10.33 -5.86 7.43
C ILE A 49 9.74 -4.72 6.57
N ILE A 50 10.45 -4.32 5.52
CA ILE A 50 9.97 -3.28 4.59
C ILE A 50 8.67 -3.73 3.92
N PHE A 51 8.62 -4.96 3.40
CA PHE A 51 7.41 -5.53 2.80
C PHE A 51 6.23 -5.55 3.79
N GLY A 52 6.46 -5.99 5.02
CA GLY A 52 5.45 -5.98 6.07
C GLY A 52 4.93 -4.57 6.38
N GLY A 53 5.84 -3.60 6.49
CA GLY A 53 5.49 -2.19 6.69
C GLY A 53 4.67 -1.62 5.54
N VAL A 54 5.13 -1.79 4.29
CA VAL A 54 4.43 -1.32 3.09
C VAL A 54 3.06 -2.00 2.95
N GLY A 55 2.97 -3.30 3.20
CA GLY A 55 1.72 -4.05 3.21
C GLY A 55 0.73 -3.54 4.26
N TYR A 56 1.19 -3.28 5.48
CA TYR A 56 0.37 -2.71 6.55
C TYR A 56 -0.16 -1.31 6.20
N TYR A 57 0.71 -0.43 5.68
CA TYR A 57 0.29 0.89 5.21
C TYR A 57 -0.71 0.80 4.05
N SER A 58 -0.53 -0.13 3.12
CA SER A 58 -1.49 -0.34 2.02
C SER A 58 -2.88 -0.70 2.55
N LEU A 59 -2.97 -1.56 3.57
CA LEU A 59 -4.24 -1.90 4.21
C LEU A 59 -4.89 -0.71 4.93
N ILE A 60 -4.09 0.13 5.61
CA ILE A 60 -4.60 1.35 6.25
C ILE A 60 -5.15 2.31 5.21
N VAL A 61 -4.40 2.56 4.13
CA VAL A 61 -4.80 3.47 3.05
C VAL A 61 -6.09 2.96 2.39
N SER A 62 -6.20 1.66 2.14
CA SER A 62 -7.42 1.04 1.60
C SER A 62 -8.64 1.30 2.49
N LYS A 63 -8.52 1.07 3.80
CA LYS A 63 -9.61 1.38 4.76
C LYS A 63 -9.96 2.87 4.78
N HIS A 64 -8.98 3.74 4.62
CA HIS A 64 -9.19 5.19 4.57
C HIS A 64 -9.93 5.61 3.29
N VAL A 65 -9.57 5.05 2.13
CA VAL A 65 -10.30 5.25 0.87
C VAL A 65 -11.76 4.84 1.02
N ASP A 66 -12.04 3.68 1.60
CA ASP A 66 -13.41 3.21 1.83
C ASP A 66 -14.20 4.08 2.82
N LYS A 67 -13.53 4.68 3.80
CA LYS A 67 -14.16 5.60 4.75
C LYS A 67 -14.55 6.92 4.08
N ILE A 68 -13.65 7.49 3.26
CA ILE A 68 -13.93 8.72 2.51
C ILE A 68 -15.02 8.46 1.45
N LYS A 69 -14.92 7.36 0.71
CA LYS A 69 -15.94 6.96 -0.26
C LYS A 69 -17.33 6.84 0.37
N ARG A 70 -17.42 6.22 1.55
CA ARG A 70 -18.69 6.13 2.31
C ARG A 70 -19.18 7.48 2.80
N LYS A 71 -18.31 8.42 3.18
CA LYS A 71 -18.70 9.79 3.53
C LYS A 71 -19.30 10.54 2.34
N ILE A 72 -18.71 10.42 1.16
CA ILE A 72 -19.22 11.05 -0.07
C ILE A 72 -20.59 10.51 -0.47
N ILE A 73 -20.82 9.19 -0.36
CA ILE A 73 -22.12 8.56 -0.70
C ILE A 73 -23.24 8.93 0.28
N LYS A 74 -22.87 9.28 1.53
CA LYS A 74 -23.83 9.60 2.61
C LYS A 74 -24.09 11.11 2.74
N SER A 75 -23.34 11.94 2.02
CA SER A 75 -23.51 13.40 1.91
C SER A 75 -24.35 13.76 0.69
#